data_AF-A0A834WFE7-F1
#
_entry.id   AF-A0A834WFE7-F1
#
_cell.length_a   1.000
_cell.length_b   1.000
_cell.length_c   1.000
_cell.angle_alpha   90.00
_cell.angle_beta   90.00
_cell.angle_gamma   90.00
#
_symmetry.space_group_name_H-M   'P 1'
#
loop_
_entity.id
_entity.type
_entity.pdbx_description
1 polymer ?
#
loop_
_entity_poly.entity_id
_entity_poly.type
_entity_poly.pdbx_seq_one_letter_code
_entity_poly.pdbx_strand_id
1 'polypeptide(L)'
;MGTQRGRLTVYSEIVAEALTKENCKYWFECVKNYLVAGDVWDVVDGSFSKPPNEDDEDHKEGFMTWRKKNAAAMHAILVSCGTQAFSHISKVSEAKVTWNILNLAYNYNSPLDQSELELESVSEAPLPDGCIASPVDPSSFKSSTSKNINDVKFES
;
A
#
# COMPACT_ATOMS: atom_id res chain seq x y z
N MET A 1 1.97 -44.77 -28.82
CA MET A 1 2.74 -43.60 -29.28
C MET A 1 2.50 -42.47 -28.29
N GLY A 2 3.39 -42.29 -27.32
CA GLY A 2 3.26 -41.25 -26.31
C GLY A 2 3.68 -39.90 -26.88
N THR A 3 2.73 -38.97 -26.98
CA THR A 3 3.07 -37.57 -27.28
C THR A 3 3.43 -36.91 -25.95
N GLN A 4 4.71 -36.82 -25.63
CA GLN A 4 5.17 -35.89 -24.62
C GLN A 4 5.01 -34.48 -25.20
N ARG A 5 3.88 -33.85 -24.88
CA ARG A 5 3.67 -32.43 -25.18
C ARG A 5 4.43 -31.65 -24.13
N GLY A 6 5.73 -31.47 -24.37
CA GLY A 6 6.62 -30.66 -23.55
C GLY A 6 6.05 -29.26 -23.43
N ARG A 7 5.38 -28.99 -22.32
CA ARG A 7 5.11 -27.63 -21.88
C ARG A 7 6.46 -27.10 -21.41
N LEU A 8 7.13 -26.32 -22.25
CA LEU A 8 8.21 -25.44 -21.79
C LEU A 8 7.55 -24.43 -20.83
N THR A 9 7.44 -24.81 -19.56
CA THR A 9 7.24 -23.83 -18.50
C THR A 9 8.48 -22.96 -18.54
N VAL A 10 8.34 -21.73 -19.02
CA VAL A 10 9.36 -20.71 -18.82
C VAL A 10 9.48 -20.58 -17.31
N TYR A 11 10.49 -21.22 -16.74
CA TYR A 11 10.83 -21.10 -15.33
C TYR A 11 11.08 -19.62 -15.08
N SER A 12 10.46 -19.02 -14.06
CA SER A 12 10.96 -17.73 -13.60
C SER A 12 12.38 -17.96 -13.08
N GLU A 13 13.33 -17.05 -13.35
CA GLU A 13 14.71 -17.17 -12.82
C GLU A 13 14.75 -17.18 -11.27
N ILE A 14 13.62 -16.88 -10.64
CA ILE A 14 13.42 -16.75 -9.19
C ILE A 14 12.96 -18.08 -8.58
N VAL A 15 11.91 -18.71 -9.14
CA VAL A 15 11.33 -19.96 -8.63
C VAL A 15 10.98 -20.90 -9.80
N ALA A 16 11.24 -22.20 -9.62
CA ALA A 16 10.98 -23.23 -10.62
C ALA A 16 9.48 -23.48 -10.87
N GLU A 17 8.63 -23.28 -9.86
CA GLU A 17 7.20 -23.48 -9.94
C GLU A 17 6.44 -22.21 -9.55
N ALA A 18 5.31 -21.97 -10.21
CA ALA A 18 4.40 -20.88 -9.85
C ALA A 18 3.75 -21.14 -8.48
N LEU A 19 3.27 -20.07 -7.83
CA LEU A 19 2.65 -20.13 -6.52
C LEU A 19 1.36 -20.97 -6.53
N THR A 20 1.33 -22.02 -5.70
CA THR A 20 0.16 -22.84 -5.39
C THR A 20 0.01 -23.01 -3.88
N LYS A 21 -1.11 -23.56 -3.42
CA LYS A 21 -1.33 -23.82 -1.98
C LYS A 21 -0.41 -24.90 -1.44
N GLU A 22 0.05 -25.81 -2.29
CA GLU A 22 0.89 -26.94 -1.92
C GLU A 22 2.37 -26.55 -1.84
N ASN A 23 2.81 -25.57 -2.63
CA ASN A 23 4.20 -25.12 -2.67
C ASN A 23 4.45 -23.73 -2.04
N CYS A 24 3.41 -23.10 -1.46
CA CYS A 24 3.44 -21.72 -0.99
C CYS A 24 4.62 -21.42 -0.06
N LYS A 25 4.88 -22.27 0.95
CA LYS A 25 6.00 -22.09 1.87
C LYS A 25 7.34 -21.99 1.14
N TYR A 26 7.61 -22.93 0.23
CA TYR A 26 8.85 -22.94 -0.55
C TYR A 26 8.95 -21.72 -1.47
N TRP A 27 7.84 -21.39 -2.15
CA TRP A 27 7.78 -20.23 -3.03
C TRP A 27 8.10 -18.92 -2.29
N PHE A 28 7.45 -18.68 -1.13
CA PHE A 28 7.68 -17.47 -0.34
C PHE A 28 9.13 -17.38 0.15
N GLU A 29 9.73 -18.50 0.56
CA GLU A 29 11.15 -18.53 0.97
C GLU A 29 12.09 -18.18 -0.20
N CYS A 30 11.87 -18.76 -1.39
CA CYS A 30 12.69 -18.47 -2.57
C CYS A 30 12.58 -17.01 -3.02
N VAL A 31 11.36 -16.48 -3.15
CA VAL A 31 11.14 -15.09 -3.56
C VAL A 31 11.72 -14.13 -2.52
N LYS A 32 11.53 -14.39 -1.22
CA LYS A 32 12.14 -13.57 -0.16
C LYS A 32 13.67 -13.52 -0.30
N ASN A 33 14.32 -14.67 -0.47
CA ASN A 33 15.77 -14.72 -0.62
C ASN A 33 16.26 -13.95 -1.85
N TYR A 34 15.52 -14.03 -2.96
CA TYR A 34 15.82 -13.26 -4.16
C TYR A 34 15.71 -11.75 -3.92
N LEU A 35 14.64 -11.30 -3.25
CA LEU A 35 14.43 -9.89 -2.90
C LEU A 35 15.50 -9.36 -1.94
N VAL A 36 15.93 -10.18 -0.98
CA VAL A 36 17.05 -9.84 -0.08
C VAL A 36 18.35 -9.69 -0.86
N ALA A 37 18.65 -10.61 -1.78
CA ALA A 37 19.84 -10.53 -2.63
C ALA A 37 19.84 -9.29 -3.54
N GLY A 38 18.66 -8.82 -3.95
CA GLY A 38 18.47 -7.61 -4.73
C GLY A 38 18.42 -6.31 -3.91
N ASP A 39 18.56 -6.35 -2.59
CA ASP A 39 18.38 -5.21 -1.67
C ASP A 39 17.02 -4.48 -1.84
N VAL A 40 15.95 -5.25 -2.05
CA VAL A 40 14.58 -4.74 -2.23
C VAL A 40 13.56 -5.37 -1.28
N TRP A 41 14.02 -6.14 -0.28
CA TRP A 41 13.14 -6.75 0.70
C TRP A 41 12.57 -5.74 1.72
N ASP A 42 13.32 -4.68 2.01
CA ASP A 42 12.97 -3.60 2.93
C ASP A 42 11.66 -2.87 2.56
N VAL A 43 11.34 -2.74 1.28
CA VAL A 43 10.04 -2.22 0.84
C VAL A 43 8.88 -3.21 1.04
N VAL A 44 9.17 -4.52 1.06
CA VAL A 44 8.15 -5.58 1.22
C VAL A 44 7.82 -5.81 2.68
N ASP A 45 8.83 -5.86 3.56
CA ASP A 45 8.60 -5.97 5.00
C ASP A 45 8.17 -4.65 5.66
N GLY A 46 8.34 -3.53 4.95
CA GLY A 46 7.93 -2.21 5.38
C GLY A 46 8.98 -1.44 6.17
N SER A 47 10.20 -1.97 6.32
CA SER A 47 11.34 -1.26 6.92
C SER A 47 11.69 0.01 6.14
N PHE A 48 11.46 0.01 4.83
CA PHE A 48 11.57 1.19 3.96
C PHE A 48 10.21 1.55 3.38
N SER A 49 9.47 2.38 4.10
CA SER A 49 8.09 2.77 3.77
C SER A 49 8.04 3.90 2.74
N LYS A 50 6.89 4.00 2.04
CA LYS A 50 6.61 5.08 1.10
C LYS A 50 6.67 6.43 1.84
N PRO A 51 7.46 7.41 1.37
CA PRO A 51 7.41 8.76 1.92
C PRO A 51 5.99 9.37 1.82
N PRO A 52 5.56 10.15 2.82
CA PRO A 52 4.20 10.65 2.91
C PRO A 52 3.85 11.68 1.82
N ASN A 53 4.85 12.33 1.23
CA ASN A 53 4.63 13.36 0.23
C ASN A 53 5.58 13.18 -0.96
N GLU A 54 5.00 12.98 -2.15
CA GLU A 54 5.74 12.74 -3.39
C GLU A 54 6.28 14.04 -4.01
N ASP A 55 5.64 15.18 -3.68
CA ASP A 55 5.90 16.51 -4.26
C ASP A 55 6.83 17.38 -3.40
N ASP A 56 7.22 16.90 -2.22
CA ASP A 56 8.15 17.58 -1.34
C ASP A 56 9.59 17.38 -1.85
N GLU A 57 10.30 18.48 -2.15
CA GLU A 57 11.66 18.44 -2.66
C GLU A 57 12.63 17.75 -1.69
N ASP A 58 12.40 17.89 -0.38
CA ASP A 58 13.23 17.28 0.66
C ASP A 58 13.08 15.73 0.68
N HIS A 59 11.96 15.21 0.19
CA HIS A 59 11.63 13.78 0.17
C HIS A 59 11.72 13.14 -1.23
N LYS A 60 11.97 13.94 -2.27
CA LYS A 60 11.96 13.50 -3.67
C LYS A 60 12.95 12.37 -3.96
N GLU A 61 14.16 12.46 -3.42
CA GLU A 61 15.19 11.42 -3.59
C GLU A 61 14.79 10.11 -2.89
N GLY A 62 14.30 10.20 -1.65
CA GLY A 62 13.77 9.06 -0.91
C GLY A 62 12.61 8.39 -1.64
N PHE A 63 11.69 9.19 -2.19
CA PHE A 63 10.54 8.68 -2.94
C PHE A 63 10.96 8.00 -4.25
N MET A 64 11.90 8.59 -5.00
CA MET A 64 12.45 7.96 -6.20
C MET A 64 13.15 6.63 -5.89
N THR A 65 13.87 6.55 -4.77
CA THR A 65 14.54 5.33 -4.31
C THR A 65 13.51 4.27 -3.92
N TRP A 66 12.52 4.63 -3.11
CA TRP A 66 11.42 3.75 -2.72
C TRP A 66 10.67 3.22 -3.94
N ARG A 67 10.33 4.10 -4.89
CA ARG A 67 9.58 3.73 -6.11
C ARG A 67 10.33 2.71 -6.95
N LYS A 68 11.65 2.85 -7.10
CA LYS A 68 12.49 1.87 -7.83
C LYS A 68 12.53 0.52 -7.11
N LYS A 69 12.76 0.51 -5.79
CA LYS A 69 12.77 -0.72 -5.00
C LYS A 69 11.41 -1.42 -5.04
N ASN A 70 10.32 -0.68 -4.84
CA ASN A 70 8.95 -1.19 -4.93
C ASN A 70 8.65 -1.79 -6.31
N ALA A 71 9.00 -1.09 -7.40
CA ALA A 71 8.80 -1.60 -8.76
C ALA A 71 9.58 -2.89 -9.04
N ALA A 72 10.84 -2.97 -8.59
CA ALA A 72 11.66 -4.17 -8.72
C ALA A 72 11.09 -5.34 -7.92
N ALA A 73 10.67 -5.10 -6.67
CA ALA A 73 10.06 -6.11 -5.82
C ALA A 73 8.72 -6.61 -6.41
N MET A 74 7.87 -5.70 -6.87
CA MET A 74 6.63 -6.04 -7.56
C MET A 74 6.88 -6.89 -8.80
N HIS A 75 7.85 -6.50 -9.64
CA HIS A 75 8.16 -7.27 -10.84
C HIS A 75 8.54 -8.71 -10.50
N ALA A 76 9.44 -8.90 -9.53
CA ALA A 76 9.87 -10.22 -9.06
C ALA A 76 8.71 -11.08 -8.54
N ILE A 77 7.80 -10.50 -7.76
CA ILE A 77 6.61 -11.19 -7.26
C ILE A 77 5.69 -11.60 -8.42
N LEU A 78 5.40 -10.68 -9.34
CA LEU A 78 4.46 -10.90 -10.45
C LEU A 78 4.95 -11.95 -11.44
N VAL A 79 6.24 -11.96 -11.78
CA VAL A 79 6.78 -12.94 -12.73
C VAL A 79 6.88 -14.34 -12.13
N SER A 80 6.93 -14.47 -10.81
CA SER A 80 7.05 -15.76 -10.12
C SER A 80 5.72 -16.32 -9.62
N CYS A 81 4.68 -15.50 -9.40
CA CYS A 81 3.42 -15.97 -8.81
C CYS A 81 2.52 -16.76 -9.78
N GLY A 82 2.74 -16.61 -11.08
CA GLY A 82 1.91 -17.25 -12.12
C GLY A 82 0.51 -16.63 -12.28
N THR A 83 -0.22 -17.09 -13.29
CA THR A 83 -1.46 -16.45 -13.76
C THR A 83 -2.64 -16.58 -12.81
N GLN A 84 -2.72 -17.66 -12.01
CA GLN A 84 -3.81 -17.84 -11.05
C GLN A 84 -3.71 -16.81 -9.91
N ALA A 85 -2.52 -16.66 -9.32
CA ALA A 85 -2.23 -15.69 -8.27
C ALA A 85 -2.38 -14.24 -8.76
N PHE A 86 -2.06 -13.97 -10.03
CA PHE A 86 -2.16 -12.63 -10.64
C PHE A 86 -3.57 -12.02 -10.54
N SER A 87 -4.62 -12.86 -10.60
CA SER A 87 -6.01 -12.39 -10.50
C SER A 87 -6.31 -11.66 -9.18
N HIS A 88 -5.64 -12.06 -8.09
CA HIS A 88 -5.80 -11.48 -6.75
C HIS A 88 -5.10 -10.11 -6.59
N ILE A 89 -4.13 -9.79 -7.46
CA ILE A 89 -3.20 -8.66 -7.26
C ILE A 89 -3.17 -7.67 -8.43
N SER A 90 -4.06 -7.84 -9.42
CA SER A 90 -4.09 -7.03 -10.65
C SER A 90 -4.30 -5.52 -10.48
N LYS A 91 -4.74 -5.06 -9.30
CA LYS A 91 -5.01 -3.64 -8.98
C LYS A 91 -4.06 -3.05 -7.94
N VAL A 92 -3.06 -3.81 -7.51
CA VAL A 92 -2.16 -3.42 -6.42
C VAL A 92 -0.88 -2.86 -7.01
N SER A 93 -0.41 -1.72 -6.48
CA SER A 93 0.81 -1.03 -6.93
C SER A 93 1.94 -1.07 -5.89
N GLU A 94 1.71 -1.69 -4.73
CA GLU A 94 2.69 -1.83 -3.66
C GLU A 94 3.08 -3.29 -3.44
N ALA A 95 4.39 -3.54 -3.39
CA ALA A 95 4.95 -4.87 -3.20
C ALA A 95 4.57 -5.46 -1.83
N LYS A 96 4.56 -4.65 -0.77
CA LYS A 96 4.10 -5.03 0.57
C LYS A 96 2.65 -5.51 0.57
N VAL A 97 1.74 -4.71 0.01
CA VAL A 97 0.32 -5.05 -0.07
C VAL A 97 0.11 -6.31 -0.91
N THR A 98 0.81 -6.41 -2.05
CA THR A 98 0.81 -7.59 -2.92
C THR A 98 1.23 -8.85 -2.15
N TRP A 99 2.36 -8.78 -1.43
CA TRP A 99 2.89 -9.88 -0.63
C TRP A 99 1.89 -10.33 0.44
N ASN A 100 1.26 -9.40 1.14
CA ASN A 100 0.25 -9.69 2.15
C ASN A 100 -0.96 -10.40 1.55
N ILE A 101 -1.52 -9.91 0.43
CA ILE A 101 -2.65 -10.55 -0.25
C ILE A 101 -2.33 -12.00 -0.63
N LEU A 102 -1.14 -12.25 -1.19
CA LEU A 102 -0.71 -13.60 -1.55
C LEU A 102 -0.53 -14.48 -0.30
N ASN A 103 0.12 -13.96 0.75
CA ASN A 103 0.33 -14.69 1.99
C ASN A 103 -1.01 -15.12 2.60
N LEU A 104 -1.98 -14.21 2.59
CA LEU A 104 -3.33 -14.47 3.06
C LEU A 104 -4.07 -15.51 2.21
N ALA A 105 -3.98 -15.41 0.89
CA ALA A 105 -4.67 -16.32 -0.02
C ALA A 105 -4.09 -17.75 -0.05
N TYR A 106 -2.78 -17.90 0.20
CA TYR A 106 -2.06 -19.16 -0.01
C TYR A 106 -1.49 -19.82 1.26
N ASN A 107 -1.20 -19.06 2.33
CA ASN A 107 -0.72 -19.63 3.60
C ASN A 107 -1.84 -19.83 4.64
N TYR A 108 -3.02 -19.21 4.49
CA TYR A 108 -4.14 -19.35 5.42
C TYR A 108 -5.37 -19.99 4.76
N ASN A 109 -5.90 -21.07 5.36
CA ASN A 109 -7.15 -21.71 4.95
C ASN A 109 -8.36 -21.10 5.68
N SER A 110 -8.79 -19.87 5.38
CA SER A 110 -10.14 -19.37 5.71
C SER A 110 -10.34 -17.94 5.19
N PRO A 111 -11.57 -17.49 4.86
CA PRO A 111 -11.84 -16.13 4.42
C PRO A 111 -11.33 -15.20 5.52
N LEU A 112 -10.46 -14.28 5.14
CA LEU A 112 -10.01 -13.26 6.05
C LEU A 112 -11.21 -12.58 6.68
N ASP A 113 -11.03 -12.29 7.95
CA ASP A 113 -11.39 -11.02 8.56
C ASP A 113 -11.28 -9.87 7.52
N GLN A 114 -12.33 -9.73 6.72
CA GLN A 114 -12.47 -8.72 5.66
C GLN A 114 -12.50 -7.31 6.25
N SER A 115 -12.47 -7.17 7.59
CA SER A 115 -12.52 -5.89 8.28
C SER A 115 -11.19 -5.13 8.26
N GLU A 116 -10.04 -5.82 8.14
CA GLU A 116 -8.73 -5.15 8.29
C GLU A 116 -8.22 -4.50 7.00
N LEU A 117 -8.71 -4.92 5.82
CA LEU A 117 -8.35 -4.32 4.53
C LEU A 117 -9.26 -3.15 4.11
N GLU A 118 -10.40 -2.94 4.76
CA GLU A 118 -11.32 -1.82 4.46
C GLU A 118 -10.94 -0.50 5.16
N LEU A 119 -10.02 -0.52 6.14
CA LEU A 119 -9.77 0.65 6.99
C LEU A 119 -8.88 1.75 6.37
N GLU A 120 -8.33 1.54 5.18
CA GLU A 120 -7.49 2.55 4.49
C GLU A 120 -8.15 3.20 3.26
N SER A 121 -9.46 2.99 2.98
CA SER A 121 -10.05 3.46 1.69
C SER A 121 -11.35 4.29 1.72
N VAL A 122 -11.77 4.90 2.84
CA VAL A 122 -12.85 5.92 2.81
C VAL A 122 -12.42 7.23 3.46
N SER A 123 -11.71 8.04 2.68
CA SER A 123 -11.73 9.49 2.82
C SER A 123 -12.87 10.05 1.97
N GLU A 124 -14.05 10.24 2.56
CA GLU A 124 -14.98 11.29 2.14
C GLU A 124 -15.92 11.59 3.33
N ALA A 125 -15.71 12.73 3.99
CA ALA A 125 -16.59 13.21 5.03
C ALA A 125 -17.92 13.69 4.39
N PRO A 126 -19.10 13.27 4.88
CA PRO A 126 -20.36 13.80 4.36
C PRO A 126 -20.48 15.30 4.66
N LEU A 127 -20.75 16.10 3.64
CA LEU A 127 -21.25 17.47 3.80
C LEU A 127 -22.57 17.41 4.59
N PRO A 128 -22.78 18.25 5.62
CA PRO A 128 -24.07 18.29 6.29
C PRO A 128 -25.10 19.02 5.41
N ASP A 129 -26.01 18.26 4.82
CA ASP A 129 -27.23 18.80 4.23
C ASP A 129 -28.17 19.32 5.35
N GLY A 130 -28.48 20.62 5.28
CA GLY A 130 -29.76 21.16 5.73
C GLY A 130 -29.86 21.65 7.18
N CYS A 131 -29.16 22.73 7.53
CA CYS A 131 -29.62 23.63 8.59
C CYS A 131 -30.54 24.70 7.99
N ILE A 132 -31.84 24.56 8.23
CA ILE A 132 -32.86 25.56 7.93
C ILE A 132 -32.57 26.79 8.80
N ALA A 133 -32.21 27.91 8.19
CA ALA A 133 -32.05 29.17 8.90
C ALA A 133 -33.44 29.67 9.34
N SER A 134 -33.73 29.62 10.63
CA SER A 134 -34.75 30.48 11.24
C SER A 134 -34.24 31.94 11.19
N PRO A 135 -35.10 32.94 10.92
CA PRO A 135 -34.67 34.33 10.84
C PRO A 135 -34.16 34.81 12.21
N VAL A 136 -32.89 35.22 12.28
CA VAL A 136 -32.35 35.91 13.44
C VAL A 136 -32.85 37.35 13.41
N ASP A 137 -33.63 37.72 14.43
CA ASP A 137 -34.11 39.07 14.69
C ASP A 137 -32.90 39.97 15.10
N PRO A 138 -32.57 41.05 14.37
CA PRO A 138 -31.32 41.77 14.55
C PRO A 138 -31.24 42.71 15.79
N SER A 139 -32.12 42.56 16.79
CA SER A 139 -32.20 43.54 17.89
C SER A 139 -31.47 43.20 19.20
N SER A 140 -30.76 42.07 19.31
CA SER A 140 -30.15 41.71 20.60
C SER A 140 -28.80 41.02 20.51
N PHE A 141 -27.75 41.78 20.21
CA PHE A 141 -26.42 41.44 20.72
C PHE A 141 -25.72 42.67 21.27
N LYS A 142 -25.75 42.77 22.61
CA LYS A 142 -24.93 43.71 23.37
C LYS A 142 -23.51 43.17 23.52
N SER A 143 -22.59 44.11 23.39
CA SER A 143 -21.15 44.09 23.69
C SER A 143 -20.68 43.09 24.76
N SER A 144 -19.60 42.36 24.48
CA SER A 144 -18.56 42.08 25.46
C SER A 144 -17.20 41.82 24.82
N THR A 145 -16.30 42.73 25.15
CA THR A 145 -14.87 42.80 24.90
C THR A 145 -14.08 41.61 25.47
N SER A 146 -13.09 41.10 24.74
CA SER A 146 -11.83 40.64 25.37
C SER A 146 -10.63 40.66 24.40
N LYS A 147 -9.79 41.69 24.62
CA LYS A 147 -8.32 41.81 24.55
C LYS A 147 -7.54 40.98 23.51
N ASN A 148 -6.93 41.71 22.57
CA ASN A 148 -5.91 41.24 21.64
C ASN A 148 -4.51 41.33 22.30
N ILE A 149 -3.76 40.22 22.28
CA ILE A 149 -2.37 40.11 22.72
C ILE A 149 -1.52 40.47 21.51
N ASN A 150 -1.08 41.73 21.38
CA ASN A 150 -0.09 42.16 20.39
C ASN A 150 0.64 43.46 20.77
N ASP A 151 0.89 43.71 22.05
CA ASP A 151 1.83 44.76 22.49
C ASP A 151 3.05 44.13 23.16
N VAL A 152 3.96 43.55 22.36
CA VAL A 152 5.36 43.39 22.74
C VAL A 152 6.18 44.23 21.79
N LYS A 153 6.41 45.48 22.18
CA LYS A 153 7.31 46.41 21.52
C LYS A 153 8.74 46.06 21.90
N PHE A 154 9.56 45.71 20.90
CA PHE A 154 11.00 45.73 20.98
C PHE A 154 11.47 47.19 21.10
N GLU A 155 12.24 47.51 22.14
CA GLU A 155 13.12 48.68 22.16
C GLU A 155 14.56 48.21 22.40
N SER A 156 15.48 48.92 21.73
CA SER A 156 16.90 48.64 21.51
C SER A 156 17.78 48.66 22.75
#